data_AF-A0A0S9DZH1-F1
#
_entry.id   AF-A0A0S9DZH1-F1
#
_cell.length_a   1.000
_cell.length_b   1.000
_cell.length_c   1.000
_cell.angle_alpha   90.00
_cell.angle_beta   90.00
_cell.angle_gamma   90.00
#
_symmetry.space_group_name_H-M   'P 1'
#
loop_
_entity.id
_entity.type
_entity.pdbx_description
1 polymer ?
#
loop_
_entity_poly.entity_id
_entity_poly.type
_entity_poly.pdbx_seq_one_letter_code
_entity_poly.pdbx_strand_id
1 'polypeptide(L)'
;MITRLQAALRLDISVEMARKHGIAGKISEAELDELNDNPPPWLAQSRANRTGKKAVWVQLRCDVCGFEESVRPKKWWPDFTYLTCDHHSIGDIPLPAEGLKRSELDGIGSRFIAIIDA
;
A
#
# COMPACT_ATOMS: atom_id res chain seq x y z
N MET A 1 5.41 10.61 -25.92
CA MET A 1 5.99 9.77 -24.84
C MET A 1 6.87 10.64 -23.96
N ILE A 2 6.68 10.56 -22.65
CA ILE A 2 7.47 11.27 -21.65
C ILE A 2 8.35 10.29 -20.87
N THR A 3 9.40 10.78 -20.26
CA THR A 3 10.30 9.97 -19.42
C THR A 3 9.65 9.64 -18.06
N ARG A 4 10.11 8.57 -17.41
CA ARG A 4 9.71 8.23 -16.03
C ARG A 4 9.91 9.39 -15.05
N LEU A 5 10.99 10.16 -15.22
CA LEU A 5 11.23 11.34 -14.38
C LEU A 5 10.12 12.39 -14.56
N GLN A 6 9.76 12.70 -15.80
CA GLN A 6 8.66 13.63 -16.10
C GLN A 6 7.31 13.10 -15.60
N ALA A 7 7.05 11.80 -15.74
CA ALA A 7 5.86 11.16 -15.20
C ALA A 7 5.81 11.27 -13.66
N ALA A 8 6.92 10.99 -12.97
CA ALA A 8 7.01 11.09 -11.52
C ALA A 8 6.72 12.51 -11.01
N LEU A 9 7.27 13.54 -11.69
CA LEU A 9 6.99 14.94 -11.37
C LEU A 9 5.51 15.30 -11.56
N ARG A 10 4.88 14.86 -12.66
CA ARG A 10 3.47 15.13 -12.94
C ARG A 10 2.52 14.39 -11.99
N LEU A 11 2.85 13.16 -11.61
CA LEU A 11 2.10 12.39 -10.61
C LEU A 11 2.37 12.87 -9.18
N ASP A 12 3.40 13.71 -9.01
CA ASP A 12 3.90 14.26 -7.76
C ASP A 12 4.30 13.14 -6.76
N ILE A 13 5.20 12.28 -7.24
CA ILE A 13 5.82 11.13 -6.55
C ILE A 13 7.34 11.11 -6.81
N SER A 14 8.10 10.31 -6.03
CA SER A 14 9.53 10.12 -6.30
C SER A 14 9.78 9.19 -7.50
N VAL A 15 10.96 9.29 -8.12
CA VAL A 15 11.36 8.44 -9.24
C VAL A 15 11.53 6.98 -8.80
N GLU A 16 11.98 6.74 -7.58
CA GLU A 16 12.07 5.41 -6.97
C GLU A 16 10.70 4.79 -6.79
N MET A 17 9.70 5.59 -6.37
CA MET A 17 8.32 5.15 -6.23
C MET A 17 7.72 4.81 -7.59
N ALA A 18 7.95 5.66 -8.60
CA ALA A 18 7.57 5.37 -9.99
C ALA A 18 8.18 4.04 -10.48
N ARG A 19 9.47 3.79 -10.19
CA ARG A 19 10.14 2.53 -10.55
C ARG A 19 9.55 1.33 -9.81
N LYS A 20 9.33 1.46 -8.50
CA LYS A 20 8.84 0.38 -7.63
C LYS A 20 7.43 -0.07 -8.01
N HIS A 21 6.58 0.87 -8.42
CA HIS A 21 5.20 0.60 -8.80
C HIS A 21 5.02 0.36 -10.31
N GLY A 22 6.10 0.05 -11.02
CA GLY A 22 6.02 -0.46 -12.39
C GLY A 22 5.84 0.59 -13.49
N ILE A 23 6.03 1.89 -13.22
CA ILE A 23 5.99 2.91 -14.27
C ILE A 23 7.14 2.69 -15.25
N ALA A 24 6.81 2.55 -16.53
CA ALA A 24 7.77 2.30 -17.60
C ALA A 24 8.81 3.44 -17.72
N GLY A 25 9.98 3.15 -18.32
CA GLY A 25 11.05 4.13 -18.50
C GLY A 25 10.64 5.31 -19.38
N LYS A 26 9.72 5.03 -20.31
CA LYS A 26 8.97 6.01 -21.09
C LYS A 26 7.50 5.58 -21.06
N ILE A 27 6.60 6.54 -20.90
CA ILE A 27 5.15 6.33 -20.85
C ILE A 27 4.49 7.35 -21.80
N SER A 28 3.36 7.01 -22.41
CA SER A 28 2.58 7.98 -23.19
C SER A 28 1.91 9.02 -22.28
N GLU A 29 1.44 10.11 -22.87
CA GLU A 29 0.66 11.09 -22.09
C GLU A 29 -0.70 10.51 -21.72
N ALA A 30 -1.34 9.77 -22.62
CA ALA A 30 -2.62 9.10 -22.36
C ALA A 30 -2.55 8.10 -21.18
N GLU A 31 -1.50 7.27 -21.10
CA GLU A 31 -1.32 6.37 -19.95
C GLU A 31 -1.04 7.12 -18.64
N LEU A 32 -0.39 8.29 -18.71
CA LEU A 32 -0.19 9.14 -17.55
C LEU A 32 -1.50 9.77 -17.08
N ASP A 33 -2.31 10.24 -18.02
CA ASP A 33 -3.61 10.84 -17.73
C ASP A 33 -4.55 9.78 -17.12
N GLU A 34 -4.53 8.55 -17.62
CA GLU A 34 -5.25 7.42 -17.02
C GLU A 34 -4.81 7.16 -15.57
N LEU A 35 -3.50 7.18 -15.27
CA LEU A 35 -2.99 7.07 -13.90
C LEU A 35 -3.40 8.24 -13.01
N ASN A 36 -3.65 9.42 -13.59
CA ASN A 36 -4.11 10.59 -12.84
C ASN A 36 -5.61 10.51 -12.54
N ASP A 37 -6.41 10.14 -13.54
CA ASP A 37 -7.86 10.11 -13.50
C ASP A 37 -8.37 8.89 -12.72
N ASN A 38 -7.72 7.74 -12.91
CA ASN A 38 -7.99 6.48 -12.23
C ASN A 38 -6.77 6.04 -11.41
N PRO A 39 -6.42 6.77 -10.33
CA PRO A 39 -5.21 6.49 -9.58
C PRO A 39 -5.31 5.11 -8.92
N PRO A 40 -4.30 4.24 -9.10
CA PRO A 40 -4.24 2.98 -8.36
C PRO A 40 -4.18 3.25 -6.85
N PRO A 41 -4.57 2.29 -6.00
CA PRO A 41 -4.68 2.48 -4.55
C PRO A 41 -3.42 3.10 -3.91
N TRP A 42 -2.23 2.75 -4.42
CA TRP A 42 -0.98 3.29 -3.92
C TRP A 42 -0.76 4.77 -4.23
N LEU A 43 -1.19 5.23 -5.39
CA LEU A 43 -1.05 6.63 -5.79
C LEU A 43 -2.08 7.49 -5.06
N ALA A 44 -3.31 6.99 -4.93
CA ALA A 44 -4.37 7.64 -4.15
C ALA A 44 -3.95 7.83 -2.68
N GLN A 45 -3.42 6.77 -2.05
CA GLN A 45 -2.93 6.85 -0.67
C GLN A 45 -1.71 7.78 -0.54
N SER A 46 -0.77 7.73 -1.48
CA SER A 46 0.40 8.62 -1.48
C SER A 46 -0.01 10.10 -1.52
N ARG A 47 -1.01 10.44 -2.35
CA ARG A 47 -1.60 11.79 -2.41
C ARG A 47 -2.33 12.17 -1.11
N ALA A 48 -3.14 11.27 -0.56
CA ALA A 48 -3.82 11.50 0.72
C ALA A 48 -2.83 11.72 1.88
N ASN A 49 -1.69 11.03 1.86
CA ASN A 49 -0.63 11.20 2.85
C ASN A 49 0.13 12.55 2.69
N ARG A 50 0.06 13.17 1.51
CA ARG A 50 0.74 14.44 1.20
C ARG A 50 -0.05 15.68 1.64
N THR A 51 -1.37 15.60 1.81
CA THR A 51 -2.27 16.76 2.00
C THR A 51 -2.20 17.48 3.36
N GLY A 52 -1.09 17.39 4.11
CA GLY A 52 -0.88 18.37 5.17
C GLY A 52 0.33 18.12 6.05
N LYS A 53 0.81 19.19 6.69
CA LYS A 53 1.79 19.19 7.79
C LYS A 53 1.37 18.32 9.01
N LYS A 54 0.21 17.67 8.95
CA LYS A 54 -0.32 16.78 9.98
C LYS A 54 -0.06 15.34 9.54
N ALA A 55 0.62 14.57 10.38
CA ALA A 55 0.82 13.15 10.15
C ALA A 55 -0.55 12.46 9.97
N VAL A 56 -0.72 11.72 8.88
CA VAL A 56 -1.83 10.78 8.74
C VAL A 56 -1.53 9.60 9.65
N TRP A 57 -2.32 9.48 10.71
CA TRP A 57 -2.30 8.36 11.63
C TRP A 57 -3.37 7.37 11.21
N VAL A 58 -3.02 6.09 11.23
CA VAL A 58 -3.96 4.99 11.03
C VAL A 58 -3.95 4.12 12.29
N GLN A 59 -5.11 3.59 12.65
CA GLN A 59 -5.24 2.63 13.74
C GLN A 59 -5.19 1.24 13.13
N LEU A 60 -4.18 0.46 13.53
CA LEU A 60 -4.08 -0.96 13.27
C LEU A 60 -4.77 -1.72 14.39
N ARG A 61 -5.41 -2.85 14.05
CA ARG A 61 -6.04 -3.74 15.02
C ARG A 61 -5.81 -5.19 14.61
N CYS A 62 -5.41 -6.03 15.56
CA CYS A 62 -5.24 -7.46 15.35
C CYS A 62 -6.61 -8.13 15.28
N ASP A 63 -6.88 -8.88 14.21
CA ASP A 63 -8.16 -9.57 14.01
C ASP A 63 -8.37 -10.75 14.97
N VAL A 64 -7.29 -11.25 15.61
CA VAL A 64 -7.35 -12.40 16.53
C VAL A 64 -7.55 -11.94 17.98
N CYS A 65 -6.67 -11.09 18.51
CA CYS A 65 -6.69 -10.67 19.92
C CYS A 65 -7.16 -9.23 20.16
N GLY A 66 -7.38 -8.44 19.10
CA GLY A 66 -7.82 -7.05 19.21
C GLY A 66 -6.75 -6.07 19.67
N PHE A 67 -5.47 -6.45 19.75
CA PHE A 67 -4.37 -5.52 20.01
C PHE A 67 -4.36 -4.38 18.99
N GLU A 68 -4.22 -3.14 19.44
CA GLU A 68 -4.27 -1.95 18.58
C GLU A 68 -2.97 -1.14 18.64
N GLU A 69 -2.63 -0.51 17.51
CA GLU A 69 -1.51 0.42 17.43
C GLU A 69 -1.87 1.60 16.51
N SER A 70 -1.64 2.82 16.99
CA SER A 70 -1.72 4.00 16.13
C SER A 70 -0.37 4.25 15.47
N VAL A 71 -0.33 4.21 14.15
CA VAL A 71 0.91 4.31 13.38
C VAL A 71 0.80 5.36 12.30
N ARG A 72 1.95 5.93 11.94
CA ARG A 72 2.08 6.77 10.76
C ARG A 72 2.69 5.92 9.64
N PRO A 73 1.94 5.56 8.58
CA PRO A 73 2.47 4.77 7.47
C PRO A 73 3.63 5.51 6.80
N LYS A 74 4.82 4.87 6.80
CA LYS A 74 6.01 5.40 6.11
C LYS A 74 6.12 4.91 4.66
N LYS A 75 5.37 3.87 4.31
CA LYS A 75 5.29 3.26 2.97
C LYS A 75 3.82 2.98 2.64
N TRP A 76 3.52 2.83 1.35
CA TRP A 76 2.22 2.33 0.91
C TRP A 76 1.98 0.92 1.42
N TRP A 77 0.74 0.63 1.80
CA TRP A 77 0.25 -0.69 2.17
C TRP A 77 -0.93 -1.08 1.26
N PRO A 78 -0.96 -2.32 0.74
CA PRO A 78 -2.11 -2.85 0.03
C PRO A 78 -3.30 -3.01 0.97
N ASP A 79 -4.46 -3.34 0.41
CA ASP A 79 -5.61 -3.75 1.21
C ASP A 79 -5.31 -5.10 1.88
N PHE A 80 -5.57 -5.17 3.18
CA PHE A 80 -5.35 -6.37 3.98
C PHE A 80 -6.64 -7.18 4.04
N THR A 81 -6.55 -8.49 3.85
CA THR A 81 -7.65 -9.41 4.16
C THR A 81 -7.76 -9.61 5.68
N TYR A 82 -6.61 -9.78 6.33
CA TYR A 82 -6.49 -9.81 7.78
C TYR A 82 -5.23 -9.10 8.24
N LEU A 83 -5.21 -8.69 9.50
CA LEU A 83 -4.07 -8.11 10.17
C LEU A 83 -3.82 -8.86 11.48
N THR A 84 -2.65 -9.46 11.63
CA THR A 84 -2.24 -10.18 12.86
C THR A 84 -1.09 -9.46 13.52
N CYS A 85 -1.03 -9.49 14.86
CA CYS A 85 0.19 -9.12 15.56
C CYS A 85 1.18 -10.29 15.56
N ASP A 86 2.44 -10.02 15.87
CA ASP A 86 3.54 -10.99 15.93
C ASP A 86 3.37 -12.14 16.95
N HIS A 87 2.32 -12.11 17.79
CA HIS A 87 1.94 -13.24 18.66
C HIS A 87 1.01 -14.25 17.98
N HIS A 88 0.45 -13.90 16.82
CA HIS A 88 -0.45 -14.76 16.05
C HIS A 88 0.12 -15.07 14.68
N SER A 89 -0.24 -16.24 14.19
CA SER A 89 0.22 -16.78 12.92
C SER A 89 -0.92 -16.85 11.91
N ILE A 90 -0.55 -17.12 10.67
CA ILE A 90 -1.46 -17.46 9.57
C ILE A 90 -2.47 -18.58 9.89
N GLY A 91 -2.18 -19.43 10.89
CA GLY A 91 -3.06 -20.51 11.33
C GLY A 91 -4.14 -20.08 12.33
N ASP A 92 -4.02 -18.89 12.92
CA ASP A 92 -4.98 -18.36 13.91
C ASP A 92 -6.15 -17.61 13.26
N ILE A 93 -6.13 -17.49 11.93
CA ILE A 93 -7.17 -16.84 11.12
C ILE A 93 -7.81 -17.86 10.16
N PRO A 94 -9.03 -17.59 9.64
CA PRO A 94 -9.68 -18.47 8.68
C PRO A 94 -8.79 -18.77 7.47
N LEU A 95 -8.95 -19.95 6.88
CA LEU A 95 -8.29 -20.31 5.62
C LEU A 95 -8.73 -19.38 4.48
N PRO A 96 -7.86 -19.12 3.48
CA PRO A 96 -8.24 -18.31 2.32
C PRO A 96 -9.41 -18.98 1.59
N ALA A 97 -10.26 -18.17 0.95
CA ALA A 97 -11.34 -18.69 0.12
C ALA A 97 -10.78 -19.55 -1.03
N GLU A 98 -11.59 -20.49 -1.51
CA GLU A 98 -11.18 -21.41 -2.58
C GLU A 98 -10.71 -20.64 -3.82
N GLY A 99 -9.50 -20.97 -4.30
CA GLY A 99 -8.88 -20.32 -5.45
C GLY A 99 -8.03 -19.09 -5.14
N LEU A 100 -8.05 -18.55 -3.91
CA LEU A 100 -7.18 -17.44 -3.50
C LEU A 100 -5.85 -17.94 -2.94
N LYS A 101 -4.76 -17.23 -3.23
CA LYS A 101 -3.44 -17.49 -2.65
C LYS A 101 -3.18 -16.51 -1.51
N ARG A 102 -2.81 -17.06 -0.35
CA ARG A 102 -2.40 -16.26 0.80
C ARG A 102 -0.94 -15.83 0.71
N SER A 103 -0.68 -14.58 1.08
CA SER A 103 0.66 -14.02 1.25
C SER A 103 0.75 -13.15 2.51
N GLU A 104 1.93 -13.09 3.10
CA GLU A 104 2.22 -12.28 4.28
C GLU A 104 3.08 -11.07 3.87
N LEU A 105 2.79 -9.91 4.47
CA LEU A 105 3.52 -8.66 4.26
C LEU A 105 3.98 -8.09 5.59
N ASP A 106 5.30 -8.06 5.78
CA ASP A 106 5.95 -7.49 6.95
C ASP A 106 6.10 -5.97 6.94
N GLY A 107 6.43 -5.44 8.11
CA GLY A 107 6.74 -4.02 8.32
C GLY A 107 5.47 -3.16 8.26
N ILE A 108 4.38 -3.69 8.82
CA ILE A 108 3.16 -2.95 9.12
C ILE A 108 3.23 -2.58 10.60
N GLY A 109 3.15 -1.28 10.90
CA GLY A 109 3.37 -0.80 12.26
C GLY A 109 4.69 -1.26 12.89
N SER A 110 4.68 -1.49 14.20
CA SER A 110 5.83 -2.03 14.92
C SER A 110 5.82 -3.56 15.04
N ARG A 111 4.62 -4.17 15.09
CA ARG A 111 4.44 -5.59 15.41
C ARG A 111 3.39 -6.30 14.55
N PHE A 112 2.93 -5.69 13.46
CA PHE A 112 1.87 -6.27 12.63
C PHE A 112 2.40 -6.93 11.36
N ILE A 113 1.73 -8.00 10.99
CA ILE A 113 1.89 -8.75 9.75
C ILE A 113 0.54 -8.66 9.01
N ALA A 114 0.57 -8.12 7.80
CA ALA A 114 -0.62 -8.08 6.96
C ALA A 114 -0.76 -9.37 6.17
N ILE A 115 -1.98 -9.88 6.10
CA ILE A 115 -2.35 -11.05 5.33
C ILE A 115 -3.16 -10.61 4.13
N ILE A 116 -2.76 -11.08 2.95
CA ILE A 116 -3.39 -10.73 1.67
C ILE A 116 -3.77 -12.02 0.97
N ASP A 117 -5.07 -12.20 0.75
CA ASP A 117 -5.64 -13.29 -0.04
C ASP A 117 -6.03 -12.73 -1.42
N ALA A 118 -5.32 -13.14 -2.48
CA ALA A 118 -5.51 -12.65 -3.85
C ALA A 118 -5.25 -13.73 -4.91
#